data_AF-A0A248TQ28-F1
#
_entry.id   AF-A0A248TQ28-F1
#
_cell.length_a   1.000
_cell.length_b   1.000
_cell.length_c   1.000
_cell.angle_alpha   90.00
_cell.angle_beta   90.00
_cell.angle_gamma   90.00
#
_symmetry.space_group_name_H-M   'P 1'
#
loop_
_entity.id
_entity.type
_entity.pdbx_description
1 polymer ?
#
loop_
_entity_poly.entity_id
_entity_poly.type
_entity_poly.pdbx_seq_one_letter_code
_entity_poly.pdbx_strand_id
1 'polypeptide(L)'
;MSPMEPFKPGKTISFRLPADTPLYVSSYLSERKEELGRKFSSDMAHIFVSALSHKILNNEDQKQLSIPLPDGLTLEQENWLKSPHTKSLISQMLYQIITKPGVPYEIHSEPTRLPITPEPEKVTFQTNDMIQSFAQKTFLDFDDDDD
;
A
#
# COMPACT_ATOMS: atom_id res chain seq x y z
N MET A 1 -33.31 21.26 -33.79
CA MET A 1 -32.07 21.38 -33.00
C MET A 1 -30.92 21.20 -33.97
N SER A 2 -30.15 22.25 -34.30
CA SER A 2 -28.94 22.06 -35.11
C SER A 2 -27.92 21.23 -34.30
N PRO A 3 -27.20 20.28 -34.92
CA PRO A 3 -26.17 19.52 -34.21
C PRO A 3 -25.03 20.45 -33.77
N MET A 4 -24.57 20.28 -32.52
CA MET A 4 -23.44 20.99 -31.95
C MET A 4 -22.18 20.70 -32.77
N GLU A 5 -21.46 21.73 -33.22
CA GLU A 5 -20.21 21.56 -33.94
C GLU A 5 -19.14 20.94 -33.01
N PRO A 6 -18.43 19.87 -33.42
CA PRO A 6 -17.41 19.23 -32.58
C PRO A 6 -16.20 20.16 -32.40
N PHE A 7 -15.57 20.09 -31.22
CA PHE A 7 -14.30 20.78 -30.96
C PHE A 7 -13.18 20.21 -31.84
N LYS A 8 -12.37 21.09 -32.42
CA LYS A 8 -11.25 20.74 -33.31
C LYS A 8 -9.97 21.47 -32.90
N PRO A 9 -8.77 20.93 -33.21
CA PRO A 9 -7.52 21.64 -33.00
C PRO A 9 -7.56 23.05 -33.61
N GLY A 10 -7.02 24.03 -32.90
CA GLY A 10 -7.01 25.44 -33.32
C GLY A 10 -8.29 26.23 -33.05
N LYS A 11 -9.37 25.60 -32.57
CA LYS A 11 -10.56 26.33 -32.10
C LYS A 11 -10.31 26.91 -30.71
N THR A 12 -10.72 28.16 -30.51
CA THR A 12 -10.62 28.83 -29.22
C THR A 12 -11.66 28.28 -28.24
N ILE A 13 -11.21 27.94 -27.04
CA ILE A 13 -12.06 27.63 -25.90
C ILE A 13 -11.84 28.74 -24.87
N SER A 14 -12.93 29.34 -24.39
CA SER A 14 -12.90 30.38 -23.36
C SER A 14 -13.81 29.97 -22.21
N PHE A 15 -13.28 30.03 -20.99
CA PHE A 15 -14.00 29.71 -19.78
C PHE A 15 -13.64 30.71 -18.67
N ARG A 16 -14.56 30.86 -17.71
CA ARG A 16 -14.32 31.65 -16.50
C ARG A 16 -13.78 30.72 -15.42
N LEU A 17 -12.89 31.25 -14.59
CA LEU A 17 -12.47 30.54 -13.38
C LEU A 17 -13.67 30.40 -12.43
N PRO A 18 -13.90 29.22 -11.85
CA PRO A 18 -14.92 29.01 -10.82
C PRO A 18 -14.71 29.91 -9.59
N ALA A 19 -15.78 30.21 -8.86
CA ALA A 19 -15.72 31.07 -7.67
C ALA A 19 -14.90 30.44 -6.53
N ASP A 20 -14.83 29.12 -6.48
CA ASP A 20 -14.07 28.31 -5.53
C ASP A 20 -12.63 28.05 -5.96
N THR A 21 -12.13 28.74 -6.99
CA THR A 21 -10.74 28.60 -7.45
C THR A 21 -9.78 28.95 -6.29
N PRO A 22 -8.87 28.03 -5.89
CA PRO A 22 -7.94 28.30 -4.80
C PRO A 22 -7.01 29.48 -5.08
N LEU A 23 -6.64 30.22 -4.03
CA LEU A 23 -5.82 31.43 -4.17
C LEU A 23 -4.48 31.15 -4.86
N TYR A 24 -3.81 30.05 -4.49
CA TYR A 24 -2.51 29.69 -5.08
C TYR A 24 -2.60 29.45 -6.59
N VAL A 25 -3.73 28.95 -7.11
CA VAL A 25 -3.95 28.77 -8.56
C VAL A 25 -4.06 30.12 -9.25
N SER A 26 -4.82 31.06 -8.66
CA SER A 26 -4.99 32.39 -9.20
C SER A 26 -3.69 33.20 -9.21
N SER A 27 -2.89 33.07 -8.15
CA SER A 27 -1.55 33.66 -8.06
C SER A 27 -0.62 33.10 -9.14
N TYR A 28 -0.54 31.77 -9.27
CA TYR A 28 0.27 31.11 -10.31
C TYR A 28 -0.10 31.59 -11.72
N LEU A 29 -1.39 31.68 -12.04
CA LEU A 29 -1.85 32.16 -13.35
C LEU A 29 -1.44 33.62 -13.61
N SER A 30 -1.46 34.46 -12.59
CA SER A 30 -1.11 35.88 -12.71
C SER A 30 0.38 36.07 -12.93
N GLU A 31 1.21 35.41 -12.11
CA GLU A 31 2.67 35.40 -12.24
C GLU A 31 3.11 34.89 -13.62
N ARG A 32 2.53 33.76 -14.05
CA ARG A 32 2.85 33.16 -15.34
C ARG A 32 2.46 34.04 -16.52
N LYS A 33 1.36 34.80 -16.39
CA LYS A 33 0.91 35.76 -17.41
C LYS A 33 1.86 36.95 -17.50
N GLU A 34 2.36 37.43 -16.37
CA GLU A 34 3.36 38.51 -16.32
C GLU A 34 4.68 38.06 -16.96
N GLU A 35 5.14 36.85 -16.63
CA GLU A 35 6.38 36.27 -17.16
C GLU A 35 6.33 36.03 -18.69
N LEU A 36 5.26 35.39 -19.19
CA LEU A 36 5.19 34.92 -20.57
C LEU A 36 4.52 35.89 -21.56
N GLY A 37 3.72 36.83 -21.06
CA GLY A 37 2.98 37.80 -21.87
C GLY A 37 2.19 37.15 -23.01
N ARG A 38 2.62 37.38 -24.26
CA ARG A 38 1.94 36.86 -25.47
C ARG A 38 1.97 35.34 -25.60
N LYS A 39 2.92 34.66 -24.93
CA LYS A 39 3.04 33.19 -24.98
C LYS A 39 2.19 32.48 -23.93
N PHE A 40 1.58 33.22 -23.01
CA PHE A 40 0.78 32.68 -21.91
C PHE A 40 -0.31 31.72 -22.40
N SER A 41 -1.11 32.11 -23.40
CA SER A 41 -2.19 31.25 -23.89
C SER A 41 -1.70 29.95 -24.52
N SER A 42 -0.54 29.96 -25.18
CA SER A 42 0.06 28.74 -25.74
C SER A 42 0.53 27.81 -24.63
N ASP A 43 1.19 28.36 -23.60
CA ASP A 43 1.64 27.60 -22.41
C ASP A 43 0.44 26.97 -21.68
N MET A 44 -0.60 27.76 -21.41
CA MET A 44 -1.83 27.27 -20.77
C MET A 44 -2.55 26.22 -21.61
N ALA A 45 -2.52 26.32 -22.95
CA ALA A 45 -3.11 25.31 -23.82
C ALA A 45 -2.42 23.94 -23.65
N HIS A 46 -1.09 23.91 -23.50
CA HIS A 46 -0.36 22.67 -23.24
C HIS A 46 -0.72 22.06 -21.87
N ILE A 47 -0.75 22.90 -20.83
CA ILE A 47 -1.15 22.46 -19.47
C ILE A 47 -2.58 21.91 -19.49
N PHE A 48 -3.50 22.62 -20.15
CA PHE A 48 -4.90 22.21 -20.26
C PHE A 48 -5.07 20.87 -20.98
N VAL A 49 -4.40 20.66 -22.12
CA VAL A 49 -4.44 19.39 -22.85
C VAL A 49 -3.84 18.25 -22.03
N SER A 50 -2.74 18.50 -21.31
CA SER A 50 -2.11 17.51 -20.43
C SER A 50 -3.06 17.13 -19.28
N ALA A 51 -3.65 18.12 -18.61
CA ALA A 51 -4.60 17.90 -17.52
C ALA A 51 -5.85 17.15 -17.98
N LEU A 52 -6.39 17.47 -19.16
CA LEU A 52 -7.51 16.73 -19.75
C LEU A 52 -7.12 15.31 -20.13
N SER A 53 -5.95 15.12 -20.75
CA SER A 53 -5.45 13.79 -21.10
C SER A 53 -5.32 12.92 -19.85
N HIS A 54 -4.70 13.45 -18.80
CA HIS A 54 -4.58 12.77 -17.51
C HIS A 54 -5.97 12.49 -16.89
N LYS A 55 -6.88 13.46 -16.94
CA LYS A 55 -8.25 13.26 -16.45
C LYS A 55 -8.97 12.16 -17.22
N ILE A 56 -8.89 12.14 -18.55
CA ILE A 56 -9.55 11.14 -19.40
C ILE A 56 -8.97 9.75 -19.16
N LEU A 57 -7.64 9.64 -19.20
CA LEU A 57 -6.93 8.38 -18.95
C LEU A 57 -7.20 7.82 -17.54
N ASN A 58 -7.42 8.70 -16.56
CA ASN A 58 -7.70 8.29 -15.18
C ASN A 58 -9.21 8.23 -14.85
N ASN A 59 -10.11 8.68 -15.72
CA ASN A 59 -11.58 8.61 -15.52
C ASN A 59 -12.18 7.30 -16.03
N GLU A 60 -11.39 6.43 -16.67
CA GLU A 60 -11.81 5.05 -16.94
C GLU A 60 -11.69 4.22 -15.66
N ASP A 61 -12.63 4.41 -14.72
CA ASP A 61 -13.02 3.46 -13.67
C ASP A 61 -11.93 2.82 -12.78
N GLN A 62 -10.80 3.49 -12.54
CA GLN A 62 -9.77 2.91 -11.67
C GLN A 62 -9.74 3.62 -10.32
N LYS A 63 -10.20 2.89 -9.28
CA LYS A 63 -9.89 3.11 -7.87
C LYS A 63 -8.38 2.93 -7.61
N GLN A 64 -7.55 3.66 -8.36
CA GLN A 64 -6.11 3.53 -8.37
C GLN A 64 -5.50 4.74 -7.67
N LEU A 65 -4.86 4.49 -6.53
CA LEU A 65 -4.04 5.47 -5.84
C LEU A 65 -2.62 5.39 -6.41
N SER A 66 -2.19 6.42 -7.14
CA SER A 66 -0.81 6.54 -7.61
C SER A 66 -0.01 7.35 -6.59
N ILE A 67 1.04 6.76 -6.03
CA ILE A 67 1.94 7.39 -5.06
C ILE A 67 3.31 7.51 -5.74
N PRO A 68 3.80 8.75 -5.99
CA PRO A 68 5.14 8.92 -6.52
C PRO A 68 6.18 8.44 -5.50
N LEU A 69 7.26 7.84 -5.98
CA LEU A 69 8.37 7.48 -5.11
C LEU A 69 9.11 8.74 -4.63
N PRO A 70 9.59 8.78 -3.38
CA PRO A 70 10.39 9.88 -2.88
C PRO A 70 11.76 9.93 -3.54
N ASP A 71 12.32 11.14 -3.66
CA ASP A 71 13.67 11.35 -4.17
C ASP A 71 14.72 10.82 -3.16
N GLY A 72 15.88 10.36 -3.67
CA GLY A 72 17.03 9.98 -2.83
C GLY A 72 17.01 8.56 -2.28
N LEU A 73 16.20 7.66 -2.83
CA LEU A 73 16.21 6.25 -2.46
C LEU A 73 17.49 5.54 -2.92
N THR A 74 18.05 4.68 -2.07
CA THR A 74 19.11 3.76 -2.48
C THR A 74 18.54 2.65 -3.36
N LEU A 75 19.40 1.99 -4.15
CA LEU A 75 19.00 0.83 -4.97
C LEU A 75 18.30 -0.26 -4.14
N GLU A 76 18.78 -0.49 -2.92
CA GLU A 76 18.18 -1.45 -1.99
C GLU A 76 16.77 -1.02 -1.56
N GLN A 77 16.59 0.26 -1.21
CA GLN A 77 15.28 0.80 -0.81
C GLN A 77 14.28 0.78 -1.97
N GLU A 78 14.74 1.10 -3.19
CA GLU A 78 13.90 0.95 -4.38
C GLU A 78 13.49 -0.50 -4.61
N ASN A 79 14.43 -1.44 -4.49
CA ASN A 79 14.14 -2.87 -4.66
C ASN A 79 13.19 -3.37 -3.57
N TRP A 80 13.36 -2.90 -2.34
CA TRP A 80 12.44 -3.18 -1.25
C TRP A 80 11.04 -2.66 -1.56
N LEU A 81 10.87 -1.40 -2.00
CA LEU A 81 9.58 -0.82 -2.41
C LEU A 81 8.94 -1.55 -3.60
N LYS A 82 9.75 -2.08 -4.52
CA LYS A 82 9.29 -2.81 -5.71
C LYS A 82 8.85 -4.25 -5.39
N SER A 83 9.35 -4.83 -4.29
CA SER A 83 9.05 -6.20 -3.86
C SER A 83 7.55 -6.44 -3.66
N PRO A 84 6.99 -7.60 -4.10
CA PRO A 84 5.57 -7.94 -3.90
C PRO A 84 5.13 -7.89 -2.43
N HIS A 85 6.00 -8.37 -1.52
CA HIS A 85 5.70 -8.43 -0.10
C HIS A 85 5.55 -7.02 0.50
N THR A 86 6.51 -6.15 0.21
CA THR A 86 6.49 -4.75 0.65
C THR A 86 5.26 -4.00 0.12
N LYS A 87 4.94 -4.18 -1.17
CA LYS A 87 3.73 -3.58 -1.76
C LYS A 87 2.46 -4.04 -1.05
N SER A 88 2.37 -5.32 -0.68
CA SER A 88 1.24 -5.85 0.08
C SER A 88 1.12 -5.19 1.45
N LEU A 89 2.25 -5.03 2.16
CA LEU A 89 2.29 -4.40 3.49
C LEU A 89 1.87 -2.93 3.42
N ILE A 90 2.42 -2.18 2.47
CA ILE A 90 2.05 -0.77 2.22
C ILE A 90 0.56 -0.65 1.86
N SER A 91 0.05 -1.53 1.00
CA SER A 91 -1.37 -1.54 0.60
C SER A 91 -2.29 -1.79 1.79
N GLN A 92 -1.92 -2.72 2.67
CA GLN A 92 -2.67 -3.02 3.89
C GLN A 92 -2.67 -1.82 4.86
N MET A 93 -1.52 -1.19 5.06
CA MET A 93 -1.39 0.00 5.91
C MET A 93 -2.24 1.16 5.36
N LEU A 94 -2.15 1.44 4.05
CA LEU A 94 -2.96 2.47 3.40
C LEU A 94 -4.45 2.17 3.52
N TYR A 95 -4.87 0.92 3.31
CA TYR A 95 -6.26 0.51 3.50
C TYR A 95 -6.76 0.78 4.93
N GLN A 96 -5.95 0.47 5.95
CA GLN A 96 -6.30 0.73 7.34
C GLN A 96 -6.42 2.24 7.64
N ILE A 97 -5.47 3.05 7.16
CA ILE A 97 -5.48 4.50 7.34
C ILE A 97 -6.72 5.13 6.69
N ILE A 98 -7.05 4.70 5.47
CA ILE A 98 -8.19 5.25 4.72
C ILE A 98 -9.52 4.83 5.35
N THR A 99 -9.63 3.60 5.85
CA THR A 99 -10.89 3.07 6.40
C THR A 99 -11.13 3.43 7.87
N LYS A 100 -10.09 3.72 8.63
CA LYS A 100 -10.17 4.06 10.06
C LYS A 100 -9.34 5.31 10.39
N PRO A 101 -9.71 6.48 9.83
CA PRO A 101 -9.00 7.72 10.13
C PRO A 101 -9.15 8.06 11.62
N GLY A 102 -8.03 8.30 12.31
CA GLY A 102 -8.01 8.72 13.72
C GLY A 102 -7.55 7.66 14.73
N VAL A 103 -7.31 6.41 14.29
CA VAL A 103 -6.58 5.43 15.11
C VAL A 103 -5.09 5.55 14.76
N PRO A 104 -4.21 5.90 15.70
CA PRO A 104 -2.77 5.88 15.45
C PRO A 104 -2.35 4.44 15.09
N TYR A 105 -1.73 4.28 13.94
CA TYR A 105 -1.08 3.02 13.58
C TYR A 105 0.18 2.91 14.45
N GLU A 106 0.13 2.08 15.48
CA GLU A 106 1.32 1.73 16.25
C GLU A 106 2.25 0.92 15.35
N ILE A 107 3.36 1.51 14.93
CA ILE A 107 4.45 0.77 14.31
C ILE A 107 5.03 -0.10 15.42
N HIS A 108 4.51 -1.31 15.58
CA HIS A 108 5.07 -2.30 16.49
C HIS A 108 6.50 -2.58 16.02
N SER A 109 7.49 -2.06 16.76
CA SER A 109 8.91 -2.28 16.51
C SER A 109 9.35 -3.71 16.83
N GLU A 110 8.45 -4.53 17.38
CA GLU A 110 8.69 -5.94 17.56
C GLU A 110 8.03 -6.71 16.43
N PRO A 111 8.78 -7.61 15.72
CA PRO A 111 8.10 -8.62 14.95
C PRO A 111 7.23 -9.38 15.95
N THR A 112 5.91 -9.27 15.81
CA THR A 112 5.00 -10.22 16.43
C THR A 112 5.45 -11.59 15.93
N ARG A 113 6.26 -12.28 16.74
CA ARG A 113 6.25 -13.73 16.72
C ARG A 113 4.79 -14.05 16.97
N LEU A 114 4.06 -14.36 15.90
CA LEU A 114 2.90 -15.22 16.05
C LEU A 114 3.37 -16.32 17.00
N PRO A 115 2.65 -16.57 18.12
CA PRO A 115 3.03 -17.65 19.00
C PRO A 115 3.22 -18.85 18.09
N ILE A 116 4.48 -19.29 18.02
CA ILE A 116 4.83 -20.53 17.37
C ILE A 116 3.88 -21.49 18.06
N THR A 117 2.97 -22.08 17.29
CA THR A 117 2.15 -23.20 17.76
C THR A 117 3.05 -24.03 18.65
N PRO A 118 2.71 -24.21 19.95
CA PRO A 118 3.57 -24.97 20.82
C PRO A 118 3.88 -26.27 20.09
N GLU A 119 5.18 -26.48 19.89
CA GLU A 119 5.82 -27.73 19.51
C GLU A 119 4.98 -28.88 20.09
N PRO A 120 4.62 -29.92 19.32
CA PRO A 120 3.78 -31.00 19.84
C PRO A 120 4.39 -31.45 21.16
N GLU A 121 3.60 -31.31 22.22
CA GLU A 121 4.00 -31.58 23.59
C GLU A 121 4.80 -32.86 23.59
N LYS A 122 6.03 -32.82 24.14
CA LYS A 122 6.73 -34.05 24.50
C LYS A 122 5.74 -34.83 25.35
N VAL A 123 5.16 -35.88 24.77
CA VAL A 123 4.28 -36.81 25.45
C VAL A 123 5.14 -37.40 26.56
N THR A 124 5.03 -36.80 27.74
CA THR A 124 5.55 -37.39 28.96
C THR A 124 4.60 -38.53 29.23
N PHE A 125 5.05 -39.75 28.94
CA PHE A 125 4.33 -40.95 29.30
C PHE A 125 4.13 -40.92 30.82
N GLN A 126 2.91 -40.62 31.25
CA GLN A 126 2.55 -40.79 32.65
C GLN A 126 2.47 -42.29 32.90
N THR A 127 3.56 -42.84 33.43
CA THR A 127 3.59 -44.23 33.85
C THR A 127 2.77 -44.32 35.14
N ASN A 128 1.63 -44.99 35.05
CA ASN A 128 0.82 -45.31 36.24
C ASN A 128 1.52 -46.45 37.01
N ASP A 129 1.34 -46.54 38.32
CA ASP A 129 2.01 -47.55 39.17
C ASP A 129 1.80 -49.00 38.66
N MET A 130 0.67 -49.24 37.99
CA MET A 130 0.37 -50.53 37.35
C MET A 130 1.31 -50.87 36.19
N ILE A 131 1.77 -49.88 35.41
CA ILE A 131 2.69 -50.07 34.28
C ILE A 131 4.11 -50.31 34.78
N GLN A 132 4.52 -49.61 35.84
CA GLN A 132 5.84 -49.82 36.46
C GLN A 132 5.95 -51.21 37.09
N SER A 133 4.92 -51.64 37.83
CA SER A 133 4.88 -52.98 38.42
C SER A 133 4.81 -54.11 37.39
N PHE A 134 4.11 -53.91 36.27
CA PHE A 134 4.13 -54.86 35.15
C PHE A 134 5.53 -54.98 34.52
N ALA A 135 6.22 -53.87 34.29
CA ALA A 135 7.56 -53.86 33.73
C ALA A 135 8.58 -54.53 34.65
N GLN A 136 8.52 -54.24 35.95
CA GLN A 136 9.41 -54.85 36.96
C GLN A 136 9.23 -56.36 37.02
N LYS A 137 7.98 -56.83 37.05
CA LYS A 137 7.67 -58.27 37.16
C LYS A 137 7.96 -59.06 35.89
N THR A 138 7.93 -58.41 34.72
CA THR A 138 8.07 -59.10 33.42
C THR A 138 9.50 -59.06 32.88
N PHE A 139 10.29 -58.04 33.22
CA PHE A 139 11.58 -57.81 32.57
C PHE A 139 12.78 -57.70 33.51
N LEU A 140 12.58 -57.52 34.83
CA LEU A 140 13.68 -57.34 35.79
C LEU A 140 13.90 -58.53 36.73
N ASP A 141 13.02 -59.54 36.71
CA ASP A 141 13.13 -60.77 37.51
C ASP A 141 13.75 -61.94 36.71
N PHE A 142 14.55 -61.63 35.68
CA PHE A 142 15.17 -62.63 34.78
C PHE A 142 16.68 -62.82 35.01
N ASP A 143 17.20 -62.48 36.19
CA ASP A 143 18.65 -62.52 36.44
C ASP A 143 19.02 -62.96 37.87
N ASP A 144 18.34 -64.00 38.38
CA ASP A 144 18.74 -64.64 39.65
C ASP A 144 18.29 -66.12 39.71
N ASP A 145 18.76 -66.94 38.75
CA ASP A 145 18.83 -68.42 38.87
C ASP A 145 19.79 -68.96 37.76
N ASP A 146 21.07 -68.61 37.87
CA ASP A 146 22.18 -69.42 37.36
C ASP A 146 22.73 -70.20 38.57
N ASP A 147 22.33 -71.46 38.70
CA ASP A 147 23.05 -72.55 39.38
C ASP A 147 22.80 -73.89 38.63
#